data_AF-A0A370F5Z4-F1
#
_entry.id   AF-A0A370F5Z4-F1
#
_cell.length_a   1.000
_cell.length_b   1.000
_cell.length_c   1.000
_cell.angle_alpha   90.00
_cell.angle_beta   90.00
_cell.angle_gamma   90.00
#
_symmetry.space_group_name_H-M   'P 1'
#
loop_
_entity.id
_entity.type
_entity.pdbx_description
1 polymer ?
#
loop_
_entity_poly.entity_id
_entity_poly.type
_entity_poly.pdbx_seq_one_letter_code
_entity_poly.pdbx_strand_id
1 'polypeptide(L)'
;MTSTWAKSPNFADSPARVEAVRTQTAVDLQTYLEDGLQEVECRACGTCVLVRKNSYKHTSIQWQADPAEVCPEFTGAGGQTGSRQTCPRLLSSIDHAVLEGILEVRDTLSQ
;
A
#
# COMPACT_ATOMS: atom_id res chain seq x y z
N MET A 1 11.62 30.72 -26.32
CA MET A 1 10.33 30.48 -25.67
C MET A 1 10.62 29.60 -24.46
N THR A 2 10.81 30.20 -23.28
CA THR A 2 11.14 29.45 -22.07
C THR A 2 9.84 28.92 -21.47
N SER A 3 9.63 27.61 -21.54
CA SER A 3 8.53 26.97 -20.81
C SER A 3 8.83 27.08 -19.31
N THR A 4 8.21 28.04 -18.65
CA THR A 4 8.18 28.11 -17.18
C THR A 4 7.33 26.96 -16.69
N TRP A 5 7.98 25.88 -16.26
CA TRP A 5 7.32 24.89 -15.41
C TRP A 5 6.93 25.58 -14.10
N ALA A 6 5.63 25.82 -13.91
CA ALA A 6 5.08 26.26 -12.64
C ALA A 6 4.77 25.02 -11.77
N LYS A 7 5.20 25.02 -10.49
CA LYS A 7 4.72 24.07 -9.47
C LYS A 7 3.20 24.23 -9.29
N SER A 8 2.56 23.21 -8.71
CA SER A 8 1.15 23.24 -8.34
C SER A 8 0.81 24.57 -7.62
N PRO A 9 -0.21 25.31 -8.08
CA PRO A 9 -0.57 26.60 -7.50
C PRO A 9 -1.01 26.42 -6.04
N ASN A 10 -0.46 27.24 -5.13
CA ASN A 10 -0.74 27.19 -3.69
C ASN A 10 -2.09 27.85 -3.31
N PHE A 11 -2.82 28.45 -4.25
CA PHE A 11 -4.10 29.14 -4.03
C PHE A 11 -4.13 30.10 -2.82
N ALA A 12 -3.00 30.72 -2.47
CA ALA A 12 -2.83 31.48 -1.22
C ALA A 12 -3.81 32.66 -1.08
N ASP A 13 -4.28 33.20 -2.20
CA ASP A 13 -5.25 34.30 -2.27
C ASP A 13 -6.72 33.83 -2.11
N SER A 14 -6.96 32.53 -2.00
CA SER A 14 -8.30 31.93 -2.01
C SER A 14 -8.43 30.83 -0.95
N PRO A 15 -8.70 31.17 0.32
CA PRO A 15 -8.80 30.18 1.41
C PRO A 15 -9.85 29.10 1.14
N ALA A 16 -10.99 29.45 0.53
CA ALA A 16 -12.01 28.47 0.13
C ALA A 16 -11.50 27.43 -0.88
N ARG A 17 -10.61 27.81 -1.81
CA ARG A 17 -10.00 26.88 -2.76
C ARG A 17 -8.96 25.99 -2.09
N VAL A 18 -8.19 26.53 -1.15
CA VAL A 18 -7.23 25.75 -0.35
C VAL A 18 -7.96 24.66 0.44
N GLU A 19 -9.08 25.00 1.08
CA GLU A 19 -9.87 24.04 1.84
C GLU A 19 -10.49 22.96 0.93
N ALA A 20 -11.09 23.36 -0.20
CA ALA A 20 -11.61 22.40 -1.18
C ALA A 20 -10.55 21.42 -1.69
N VAL A 21 -9.32 21.90 -1.96
CA VAL A 21 -8.20 21.04 -2.36
C VAL A 21 -7.82 20.08 -1.24
N ARG A 22 -7.72 20.54 0.01
CA ARG A 22 -7.40 19.68 1.15
C ARG A 22 -8.45 18.59 1.36
N THR A 23 -9.73 18.93 1.29
CA THR A 23 -10.83 17.96 1.38
C THR A 23 -10.73 16.94 0.24
N GLN A 24 -10.48 17.39 -0.99
CA GLN A 24 -10.33 16.50 -2.13
C GLN A 24 -9.12 15.57 -1.98
N THR A 25 -7.99 16.08 -1.49
CA THR A 25 -6.81 15.27 -1.19
C THR A 25 -7.08 14.24 -0.11
N ALA A 26 -7.83 14.57 0.95
CA ALA A 26 -8.18 13.60 1.98
C ALA A 26 -9.03 12.44 1.42
N VAL A 27 -9.99 12.75 0.55
CA VAL A 27 -10.82 11.74 -0.15
C VAL A 27 -9.97 10.88 -1.10
N ASP A 28 -9.05 11.51 -1.83
CA ASP A 28 -8.12 10.82 -2.73
C ASP A 28 -7.21 9.85 -1.97
N LEU A 29 -6.61 10.31 -0.87
CA LEU A 29 -5.77 9.48 -0.01
C LEU A 29 -6.54 8.27 0.53
N GLN A 30 -7.76 8.46 1.01
CA GLN A 30 -8.60 7.34 1.46
C GLN A 30 -8.88 6.35 0.32
N THR A 31 -9.20 6.85 -0.86
CA THR A 31 -9.50 6.03 -2.04
C THR A 31 -8.30 5.18 -2.48
N TYR A 32 -7.09 5.73 -2.42
CA TYR A 32 -5.91 5.03 -2.92
C TYR A 32 -5.15 4.24 -1.85
N LEU A 33 -5.13 4.72 -0.62
CA LEU A 33 -4.33 4.14 0.47
C LEU A 33 -5.13 3.27 1.43
N GLU A 34 -6.46 3.34 1.45
CA GLU A 34 -7.30 2.61 2.41
C GLU A 34 -8.30 1.67 1.71
N ASP A 35 -8.91 2.11 0.60
CA ASP A 35 -9.96 1.32 -0.07
C ASP A 35 -9.48 -0.04 -0.60
N GLY A 36 -10.20 -1.09 -0.22
CA GLY A 36 -10.00 -2.47 -0.66
C GLY A 36 -8.65 -3.07 -0.24
N LEU A 37 -8.07 -2.58 0.85
CA LEU A 37 -7.04 -3.30 1.59
C LEU A 37 -7.72 -4.24 2.58
N GLN A 38 -7.30 -5.49 2.57
CA GLN A 38 -7.76 -6.50 3.51
C GLN A 38 -6.63 -6.83 4.47
N GLU A 39 -6.95 -6.91 5.76
CA GLU A 39 -5.99 -7.36 6.77
C GLU A 39 -5.69 -8.85 6.59
N VAL A 40 -4.40 -9.17 6.51
CA VAL A 40 -3.89 -10.54 6.42
C VAL A 40 -2.82 -10.73 7.48
N GLU A 41 -2.99 -11.77 8.30
CA GLU A 41 -2.00 -12.20 9.28
C GLU A 41 -1.02 -13.19 8.64
N CYS A 42 0.28 -12.96 8.85
CA CYS A 42 1.30 -13.92 8.49
C CYS A 42 1.24 -15.13 9.42
N ARG A 43 0.91 -16.32 8.88
CA ARG A 43 0.81 -17.57 9.69
C ARG A 43 2.12 -18.05 10.31
N ALA A 44 3.25 -17.47 9.90
CA ALA A 44 4.56 -17.86 10.42
C ALA A 44 5.03 -17.00 11.61
N CYS A 45 4.73 -15.70 11.59
CA CYS A 45 5.22 -14.75 12.61
C CYS A 45 4.10 -13.94 13.28
N GLY A 46 2.84 -14.08 12.86
CA GLY A 46 1.69 -13.36 13.44
C GLY A 46 1.62 -11.89 13.06
N THR A 47 2.45 -11.40 12.13
CA THR A 47 2.41 -9.99 11.72
C THR A 47 1.14 -9.69 10.92
N CYS A 48 0.39 -8.68 11.34
CA CYS A 48 -0.73 -8.15 10.57
C CYS A 48 -0.23 -7.14 9.53
N VAL A 49 -0.64 -7.34 8.27
CA VAL A 49 -0.38 -6.41 7.18
C VAL A 49 -1.66 -6.16 6.38
N LEU A 50 -1.74 -4.99 5.76
CA LEU A 50 -2.83 -4.64 4.86
C LEU A 50 -2.43 -5.00 3.44
N VAL A 51 -3.21 -5.86 2.79
CA VAL A 51 -2.89 -6.39 1.48
C VAL A 51 -4.02 -6.09 0.52
N ARG A 52 -3.66 -5.60 -0.66
CA ARG A 52 -4.58 -5.40 -1.78
C ARG A 52 -4.03 -6.09 -3.00
N LYS A 53 -4.81 -7.02 -3.55
CA LYS A 53 -4.46 -7.74 -4.79
C LYS A 53 -5.08 -7.00 -5.97
N ASN A 54 -4.27 -6.21 -6.67
CA ASN A 54 -4.75 -5.44 -7.84
C ASN A 54 -4.78 -6.31 -9.11
N SER A 55 -3.94 -7.33 -9.17
CA SER A 55 -3.97 -8.40 -10.19
C SER A 55 -3.28 -9.63 -9.61
N TYR A 56 -3.40 -10.79 -10.25
CA TYR A 56 -2.70 -12.01 -9.83
C TYR A 56 -1.17 -11.81 -9.66
N LYS A 57 -0.57 -10.98 -10.51
CA LYS A 57 0.86 -10.64 -10.47
C LYS A 57 1.19 -9.39 -9.65
N HIS A 58 0.21 -8.56 -9.30
CA HIS A 58 0.43 -7.28 -8.63
C HIS A 58 -0.25 -7.24 -7.27
N THR A 59 0.56 -7.25 -6.21
CA THR A 59 0.11 -7.18 -4.83
C THR A 59 0.67 -5.91 -4.20
N SER A 60 -0.21 -5.05 -3.71
CA SER A 60 0.17 -3.95 -2.82
C SER A 60 0.15 -4.46 -1.38
N ILE A 61 1.25 -4.28 -0.67
CA ILE A 61 1.40 -4.69 0.74
C ILE A 61 1.76 -3.43 1.51
N GLN A 62 0.94 -3.09 2.50
CA GLN A 62 1.18 -2.01 3.43
C GLN A 62 1.49 -2.60 4.81
N TRP A 63 2.66 -2.26 5.32
CA TRP A 63 3.09 -2.65 6.65
C TRP A 63 2.60 -1.62 7.66
N GLN A 64 1.89 -2.07 8.69
CA GLN A 64 1.41 -1.20 9.76
C GLN A 64 2.49 -0.92 10.83
N ALA A 65 3.53 -1.75 10.88
CA ALA A 65 4.64 -1.66 11.81
C ALA A 65 5.96 -1.90 11.09
N ASP A 66 7.07 -1.51 11.71
CA ASP A 66 8.39 -1.65 11.08
C ASP A 66 8.72 -3.14 10.85
N PRO A 67 8.95 -3.57 9.60
CA PRO A 67 9.18 -4.97 9.26
C PRO A 67 10.40 -5.57 9.96
N ALA A 68 11.41 -4.77 10.32
CA ALA A 68 12.60 -5.24 11.02
C ALA A 68 12.33 -5.60 12.48
N GLU A 69 11.27 -5.05 13.08
CA GLU A 69 10.86 -5.32 14.46
C GLU A 69 9.84 -6.46 14.56
N VAL A 70 8.93 -6.55 13.58
CA VAL A 70 7.80 -7.50 13.64
C VAL A 70 8.02 -8.81 12.90
N CYS A 71 9.01 -8.89 12.00
CA CYS A 71 9.23 -10.08 11.20
C CYS A 71 10.66 -10.63 11.38
N PRO A 72 10.83 -11.86 11.92
CA PRO A 72 12.14 -12.45 12.17
C PRO A 72 12.97 -12.66 10.89
N GLU A 73 12.31 -12.83 9.73
CA GLU A 73 12.97 -12.94 8.43
C GLU A 73 13.69 -11.64 8.03
N PHE A 74 13.17 -10.48 8.46
CA PHE A 74 13.81 -9.19 8.23
C PHE A 74 14.87 -8.89 9.29
N THR A 75 14.64 -9.28 10.55
CA THR A 75 15.63 -9.14 11.64
C THR A 75 16.88 -9.98 11.38
N GLY A 76 16.73 -11.22 10.90
CA GLY A 76 17.83 -12.17 10.66
C GLY A 76 18.69 -11.87 9.43
N ALA A 77 18.22 -11.06 8.49
CA ALA A 77 18.93 -10.72 7.26
C ALA A 77 20.03 -9.64 7.45
N GLY A 78 20.29 -9.22 8.69
CA GLY A 78 21.37 -8.28 9.02
C GLY A 78 21.16 -6.88 8.43
N GLY A 79 19.90 -6.44 8.28
CA GLY A 79 19.61 -5.10 7.73
C GLY A 79 20.02 -4.92 6.27
N GLN A 80 20.26 -6.01 5.53
CA GLN A 80 20.44 -5.94 4.08
C GLN A 80 19.07 -5.73 3.40
N THR A 81 18.54 -4.54 3.58
CA THR A 81 17.29 -4.01 3.01
C THR A 81 17.28 -3.95 1.48
N GLY A 82 18.38 -4.34 0.83
CA GLY A 82 18.60 -4.18 -0.61
C GLY A 82 18.01 -5.26 -1.51
N SER A 83 17.50 -6.40 -1.01
CA SER A 83 17.07 -7.48 -1.90
C SER A 83 15.65 -8.02 -1.69
N ARG A 84 15.07 -7.90 -0.49
CA ARG A 84 13.76 -8.52 -0.20
C ARG A 84 12.71 -7.45 0.15
N GLN A 85 11.87 -7.11 -0.82
CA GLN A 85 10.75 -6.18 -0.63
C GLN A 85 9.65 -6.76 0.30
N THR A 86 9.63 -8.08 0.54
CA THR A 86 8.61 -8.76 1.36
C THR A 86 9.10 -10.14 1.85
N CYS A 87 8.58 -10.58 3.00
CA CYS A 87 8.80 -11.90 3.58
C CYS A 87 8.16 -13.02 2.71
N PRO A 88 8.91 -14.07 2.32
CA PRO A 88 8.35 -15.16 1.51
C PRO A 88 7.23 -15.93 2.22
N ARG A 89 7.30 -16.07 3.56
CA ARG A 89 6.25 -16.72 4.36
C ARG A 89 4.95 -15.91 4.34
N LEU A 90 5.07 -14.57 4.31
CA LEU A 90 3.92 -13.68 4.13
C LEU A 90 3.32 -13.83 2.74
N LEU A 91 4.15 -13.89 1.68
CA LEU A 91 3.64 -14.13 0.32
C LEU A 91 2.86 -15.45 0.20
N SER A 92 3.35 -16.53 0.81
CA SER A 92 2.61 -17.79 0.86
C SER A 92 1.30 -17.69 1.64
N SER A 93 1.26 -16.88 2.70
CA SER A 93 0.02 -16.63 3.47
C SER A 93 -0.99 -15.82 2.64
N ILE A 94 -0.52 -14.83 1.88
CA ILE A 94 -1.33 -14.05 0.95
C ILE A 94 -1.87 -14.92 -0.18
N ASP A 95 -1.03 -15.74 -0.81
CA ASP A 95 -1.45 -16.67 -1.88
C ASP A 95 -2.54 -17.61 -1.38
N HIS A 96 -2.36 -18.17 -0.19
CA HIS A 96 -3.39 -18.98 0.44
C HIS A 96 -4.67 -18.18 0.74
N ALA A 97 -4.57 -16.94 1.23
CA ALA A 97 -5.75 -16.10 1.44
C ALA A 97 -6.52 -15.80 0.13
N VAL A 98 -5.81 -15.68 -1.00
CA VAL A 98 -6.44 -15.57 -2.33
C VAL A 98 -7.13 -16.87 -2.71
N LEU A 99 -6.48 -18.02 -2.51
CA LEU A 99 -7.03 -19.34 -2.84
C LEU A 99 -8.28 -19.68 -2.01
N GLU A 100 -8.31 -19.29 -0.74
CA GLU A 100 -9.47 -19.47 0.15
C GLU A 100 -10.60 -18.45 -0.14
N GLY A 101 -10.35 -17.47 -1.03
CA GLY A 101 -11.32 -16.41 -1.33
C GLY A 101 -11.44 -15.34 -0.23
N ILE A 102 -10.52 -15.31 0.74
CA ILE A 102 -10.45 -14.28 1.78
C ILE A 102 -9.93 -12.97 1.20
N LEU A 103 -9.00 -13.05 0.24
CA LEU A 103 -8.45 -11.90 -0.47
C LEU A 103 -8.95 -11.88 -1.92
N GLU A 104 -9.79 -10.90 -2.23
CA GLU A 104 -10.32 -10.72 -3.58
C GLU A 104 -9.27 -10.11 -4.52
N VAL A 105 -9.14 -10.68 -5.72
CA VAL A 105 -8.30 -10.13 -6.79
C VAL A 105 -9.10 -9.09 -7.56
N ARG A 106 -8.80 -7.81 -7.34
CA ARG A 106 -9.41 -6.68 -8.07
C ARG A 106 -8.80 -6.55 -9.46
N ASP A 107 -8.81 -7.62 -10.26
CA ASP A 107 -8.41 -7.53 -11.67
C ASP A 107 -9.52 -6.85 -12.46
N THR A 108 -9.62 -5.53 -12.31
CA THR A 108 -10.52 -4.70 -13.12
C THR A 108 -9.79 -4.32 -14.41
N LEU A 109 -9.52 -5.32 -15.27
CA LEU A 109 -9.39 -5.09 -16.71
C LEU A 109 -10.72 -5.44 -17.38
N SER A 110 -11.74 -4.61 -17.12
CA SER A 110 -12.83 -4.27 -18.04
C SER A 110 -13.81 -3.33 -17.33
N GLN A 111 -13.56 -2.03 -17.44
CA GLN A 111 -14.59 -1.01 -17.68
C GLN A 111 -14.00 0.04 -18.62
#